data_AF-A0A7D8YVP9-F1
#
_entry.id   AF-A0A7D8YVP9-F1
#
_cell.length_a   1.000
_cell.length_b   1.000
_cell.length_c   1.000
_cell.angle_alpha   90.00
_cell.angle_beta   90.00
_cell.angle_gamma   90.00
#
_symmetry.space_group_name_H-M   'P 1'
#
loop_
_entity.id
_entity.type
_entity.pdbx_description
1 polymer ?
#
loop_
_entity_poly.entity_id
_entity_poly.type
_entity_poly.pdbx_seq_one_letter_code
_entity_poly.pdbx_strand_id
1 'polypeptide(L)'
;MAVFLRGAGGDFVWNNRGWAMLVHLAWDHGWRPVGTLPPTHWGMHEPGAVPGDWPRADYVTGRGQRVREDDARNLAEALERCVDDLPNHDALAEKGIPPLQAPAFPVWRHMESGASISPFEVFGGPNKDGFRRFIAFCRAGGFTIW
;
A
#
# COMPACT_ATOMS: atom_id res chain seq x y z
N MET A 1 2.45 -2.98 12.86
CA MET A 1 1.24 -3.56 12.25
C MET A 1 1.38 -3.45 10.74
N ALA A 2 1.08 -4.52 10.01
CA ALA A 2 1.33 -4.67 8.58
C ALA A 2 0.02 -4.98 7.84
N VAL A 3 0.00 -4.67 6.55
CA VAL A 3 -1.07 -4.97 5.60
C VAL A 3 -0.53 -6.02 4.63
N PHE A 4 -1.20 -7.17 4.58
CA PHE A 4 -0.83 -8.27 3.71
C PHE A 4 -1.72 -8.30 2.48
N LEU A 5 -1.12 -8.28 1.31
CA LEU A 5 -1.80 -8.30 0.02
C LEU A 5 -1.52 -9.62 -0.67
N ARG A 6 -2.56 -10.32 -1.12
CA ARG A 6 -2.43 -11.59 -1.84
C ARG A 6 -3.21 -11.57 -3.15
N GLY A 7 -2.54 -11.85 -4.26
CA GLY A 7 -3.14 -11.82 -5.60
C GLY A 7 -2.40 -12.70 -6.60
N ALA A 8 -2.76 -12.58 -7.87
CA ALA A 8 -2.14 -13.36 -8.96
C ALA A 8 -0.62 -13.08 -9.09
N GLY A 9 -0.18 -11.88 -8.72
CA GLY A 9 1.24 -11.50 -8.68
C GLY A 9 2.02 -12.01 -7.45
N GLY A 10 1.41 -12.86 -6.61
CA GLY A 10 2.01 -13.40 -5.39
C GLY A 10 1.53 -12.70 -4.11
N ASP A 11 2.42 -12.59 -3.13
CA ASP A 11 2.17 -11.91 -1.86
C ASP A 11 2.99 -10.61 -1.79
N PHE A 12 2.39 -9.56 -1.25
CA PHE A 12 3.04 -8.26 -1.01
C PHE A 12 2.74 -7.78 0.40
N VAL A 13 3.70 -7.13 1.06
CA VAL A 13 3.53 -6.67 2.44
C VAL A 13 3.91 -5.20 2.54
N TRP A 14 3.01 -4.42 3.14
CA TRP A 14 3.25 -3.03 3.51
C TRP A 14 3.12 -2.87 5.02
N ASN A 15 3.77 -1.86 5.59
CA ASN A 15 3.34 -1.38 6.91
C ASN A 15 2.11 -0.46 6.73
N ASN A 16 1.30 -0.29 7.77
CA ASN A 16 0.05 0.49 7.68
C ASN A 16 0.26 1.92 7.14
N ARG A 17 1.36 2.58 7.53
CA ARG A 17 1.65 3.95 7.10
C ARG A 17 1.99 4.00 5.61
N GLY A 18 2.87 3.13 5.15
CA GLY A 18 3.26 3.01 3.75
C GLY A 18 2.06 2.67 2.88
N TRP A 19 1.20 1.75 3.32
CA TRP A 19 -0.02 1.42 2.61
C TRP A 19 -0.96 2.62 2.48
N ALA A 20 -1.22 3.34 3.56
CA ALA A 20 -2.05 4.55 3.52
C ALA A 20 -1.45 5.63 2.62
N MET A 21 -0.13 5.88 2.71
CA MET A 21 0.57 6.85 1.86
C MET A 21 0.49 6.47 0.37
N LEU A 22 0.57 5.18 0.05
CA LEU A 22 0.46 4.69 -1.31
C LEU A 22 -0.96 4.86 -1.87
N VAL A 23 -1.98 4.53 -1.07
CA VAL A 23 -3.40 4.75 -1.43
C VAL A 23 -3.69 6.23 -1.66
N HIS A 24 -3.21 7.11 -0.79
CA HIS A 24 -3.35 8.56 -0.97
C HIS A 24 -2.63 9.06 -2.22
N LEU A 25 -1.39 8.60 -2.44
CA LEU A 25 -0.63 8.95 -3.64
C LEU A 25 -1.39 8.55 -4.91
N ALA A 26 -1.94 7.33 -4.96
CA ALA A 26 -2.75 6.91 -6.11
C ALA A 26 -3.97 7.82 -6.34
N TRP A 27 -4.68 8.24 -5.28
CA TRP A 27 -5.81 9.17 -5.39
C TRP A 27 -5.42 10.52 -5.98
N ASP A 28 -4.30 11.07 -5.52
CA ASP A 28 -3.76 12.34 -6.01
C ASP A 28 -3.38 12.24 -7.49
N HIS A 29 -2.92 11.07 -7.94
CA HIS A 29 -2.57 10.79 -9.33
C HIS A 29 -3.71 10.18 -10.17
N GLY A 30 -4.95 10.42 -9.75
CA GLY A 30 -6.14 10.19 -10.57
C GLY A 30 -6.77 8.81 -10.43
N TRP A 31 -6.34 7.98 -9.49
CA TRP A 31 -7.09 6.77 -9.15
C TRP A 31 -8.47 7.14 -8.61
N ARG A 32 -9.49 6.41 -9.06
CA ARG A 32 -10.88 6.57 -8.62
C ARG A 32 -11.38 5.18 -8.22
N PRO A 33 -11.33 4.85 -6.91
CA PRO A 33 -11.64 3.51 -6.45
C PRO A 33 -13.11 3.20 -6.72
N VAL A 34 -13.36 2.04 -7.31
CA VAL A 34 -14.74 1.55 -7.56
C VAL A 34 -15.34 0.83 -6.35
N GLY A 35 -14.52 0.61 -5.31
CA GLY A 35 -14.88 -0.12 -4.10
C GLY A 35 -14.38 -1.56 -4.09
N THR A 36 -14.20 -2.08 -2.88
CA THR A 36 -13.78 -3.47 -2.67
C THR A 36 -14.99 -4.40 -2.66
N LEU A 37 -14.77 -5.66 -3.00
CA LEU A 37 -15.71 -6.75 -2.82
C LEU A 37 -15.58 -7.31 -1.40
N PRO A 38 -16.67 -7.83 -0.82
CA PRO A 38 -16.63 -8.47 0.49
C PRO A 38 -15.66 -9.67 0.52
N PRO A 39 -15.12 -9.98 1.71
CA PRO A 39 -14.40 -11.23 1.94
C PRO A 39 -15.25 -12.43 1.59
N THR A 40 -14.64 -13.50 1.09
CA THR A 40 -15.35 -14.74 0.72
C THR A 40 -16.03 -15.41 1.92
N HIS A 41 -15.51 -15.22 3.13
CA HIS A 41 -16.07 -15.77 4.36
C HIS A 41 -17.19 -14.90 4.97
N TRP A 42 -17.41 -13.67 4.48
CA TRP A 42 -18.36 -12.70 5.04
C TRP A 42 -19.85 -13.09 4.89
N GLY A 43 -20.16 -14.16 4.15
CA GLY A 43 -21.50 -14.72 4.00
C GLY A 43 -21.66 -16.16 4.51
N MET A 44 -20.67 -16.74 5.19
CA MET A 44 -20.70 -18.15 5.60
C MET A 44 -21.28 -18.40 7.00
N HIS A 45 -21.80 -17.39 7.69
CA HIS A 45 -22.27 -17.60 9.07
C HIS A 45 -23.70 -18.14 9.18
N GLU A 46 -24.57 -17.99 8.16
CA GLU A 46 -25.90 -18.62 8.18
C GLU A 46 -26.37 -19.04 6.77
N PRO A 47 -26.86 -20.28 6.59
CA PRO A 47 -27.54 -20.69 5.36
C PRO A 47 -28.77 -19.79 5.12
N GLY A 48 -28.76 -19.02 4.03
CA GLY A 48 -29.84 -18.08 3.69
C GLY A 48 -29.56 -16.63 4.06
N ALA A 49 -28.40 -16.31 4.65
CA ALA A 49 -27.97 -14.92 4.80
C ALA A 49 -27.78 -14.27 3.42
N VAL A 50 -28.67 -13.35 3.08
CA VAL A 50 -28.43 -12.42 1.96
C VAL A 50 -27.25 -11.55 2.38
N PRO A 51 -26.17 -11.46 1.60
CA PRO A 51 -25.06 -10.57 1.93
C PRO A 51 -25.63 -9.18 2.16
N GLY A 52 -25.56 -8.66 3.39
CA GLY A 52 -25.92 -7.27 3.64
C GLY A 52 -25.12 -6.39 2.69
N ASP A 53 -25.74 -5.34 2.15
CA ASP A 53 -25.10 -4.37 1.25
C ASP A 53 -23.70 -4.09 1.77
N TRP A 54 -22.65 -4.57 1.10
CA TRP A 54 -21.25 -4.34 1.51
C TRP A 54 -20.93 -2.89 1.14
N PRO A 55 -21.01 -1.93 2.07
CA PRO A 55 -21.01 -0.53 1.72
C PRO A 55 -19.70 0.04 2.24
N ARG A 56 -18.60 -0.18 1.52
CA ARG A 56 -17.38 0.62 1.68
C ARG A 56 -16.31 0.30 0.65
N ALA A 57 -15.84 1.37 0.01
CA ALA A 57 -14.54 1.47 -0.64
C ALA A 57 -13.41 1.52 0.40
N ASP A 58 -13.35 0.55 1.31
CA ASP A 58 -12.30 0.47 2.33
C ASP A 58 -11.13 -0.36 1.79
N TYR A 59 -10.04 0.34 1.49
CA TYR A 59 -8.78 -0.26 1.04
C TYR A 59 -7.77 -0.37 2.17
N VAL A 60 -8.02 0.19 3.35
CA VAL A 60 -7.01 0.35 4.40
C VAL A 60 -7.12 -0.66 5.53
N THR A 61 -8.30 -1.26 5.74
CA THR A 61 -8.46 -2.30 6.77
C THR A 61 -8.03 -3.68 6.25
N GLY A 62 -7.44 -4.52 7.10
CA GLY A 62 -7.10 -5.91 6.76
C GLY A 62 -8.24 -6.87 7.12
N ARG A 63 -9.31 -6.90 6.33
CA ARG A 63 -10.51 -7.72 6.66
C ARG A 63 -10.76 -8.87 5.68
N GLY A 64 -9.86 -9.09 4.74
CA GLY A 64 -10.01 -10.05 3.66
C GLY A 64 -10.83 -9.51 2.48
N GLN A 65 -11.05 -8.20 2.38
CA GLN A 65 -11.76 -7.61 1.26
C GLN A 65 -10.93 -7.70 -0.01
N ARG A 66 -11.62 -7.74 -1.16
CA ARG A 66 -11.01 -8.04 -2.45
C ARG A 66 -11.07 -6.85 -3.39
N VAL A 67 -9.93 -6.49 -3.96
CA VAL A 67 -9.79 -5.49 -5.02
C VAL A 67 -9.97 -6.21 -6.37
N ARG A 68 -10.84 -5.66 -7.22
CA ARG A 68 -11.11 -6.21 -8.56
C ARG A 68 -9.93 -6.01 -9.48
N GLU A 69 -9.83 -6.81 -10.53
CA GLU A 69 -8.76 -6.68 -11.53
C GLU A 69 -8.71 -5.29 -12.18
N ASP A 70 -9.86 -4.77 -12.64
CA ASP A 70 -9.91 -3.44 -13.26
C ASP A 70 -9.48 -2.34 -12.29
N ASP A 71 -9.82 -2.46 -11.03
CA ASP A 71 -9.46 -1.48 -10.00
C ASP A 71 -7.99 -1.56 -9.62
N ALA A 72 -7.42 -2.77 -9.55
CA ALA A 72 -5.99 -2.99 -9.39
C ALA A 72 -5.19 -2.44 -10.58
N ARG A 73 -5.70 -2.61 -11.80
CA ARG A 73 -5.11 -2.02 -13.00
C ARG A 73 -5.14 -0.50 -12.95
N ASN A 74 -6.28 0.10 -12.62
CA ASN A 74 -6.42 1.55 -12.47
C ASN A 74 -5.51 2.11 -11.37
N LEU A 75 -5.33 1.37 -10.26
CA LEU A 75 -4.38 1.70 -9.21
C LEU A 75 -2.93 1.69 -9.74
N ALA A 76 -2.55 0.67 -10.50
CA ALA A 76 -1.22 0.58 -11.12
C ALA A 76 -0.96 1.77 -12.06
N GLU A 77 -1.92 2.11 -12.93
CA GLU A 77 -1.81 3.22 -13.87
C GLU A 77 -1.66 4.57 -13.16
N ALA A 78 -2.41 4.79 -12.08
CA ALA A 78 -2.30 6.03 -11.31
C ALA A 78 -0.93 6.15 -10.63
N LEU A 79 -0.43 5.06 -10.04
CA LEU A 79 0.90 5.04 -9.41
C LEU A 79 2.03 5.20 -10.44
N GLU A 80 1.86 4.66 -11.64
CA GLU A 80 2.88 4.80 -12.69
C GLU A 80 3.10 6.26 -13.11
N ARG A 81 2.04 7.08 -13.10
CA ARG A 81 2.12 8.51 -13.43
C ARG A 81 3.06 9.31 -12.51
N CYS A 82 3.34 8.82 -11.30
CA CYS A 82 4.21 9.50 -10.35
C CYS A 82 5.60 8.84 -10.20
N VAL A 83 5.88 7.74 -10.92
CA VAL A 83 7.15 7.00 -10.79
C VAL A 83 8.36 7.88 -11.13
N ASP A 84 8.23 8.70 -12.17
CA ASP A 84 9.33 9.55 -12.64
C ASP A 84 9.58 10.74 -11.70
N ASP A 85 8.57 11.17 -10.96
CA ASP A 85 8.65 12.21 -9.92
C ASP A 85 9.31 11.71 -8.63
N LEU A 86 9.39 10.38 -8.42
CA LEU A 86 10.08 9.82 -7.27
C LEU A 86 11.59 10.11 -7.36
N PRO A 87 12.21 10.69 -6.31
CA PRO A 87 13.63 10.98 -6.31
C PRO A 87 14.44 9.70 -6.50
N ASN A 88 15.54 9.78 -7.26
CA ASN A 88 16.45 8.63 -7.46
C ASN A 88 17.46 8.46 -6.31
N HIS A 89 17.54 9.42 -5.38
CA HIS A 89 18.39 9.39 -4.19
C HIS A 89 17.54 9.15 -2.92
N ASP A 90 18.19 8.74 -1.83
CA ASP A 90 17.53 8.58 -0.52
C ASP A 90 17.26 9.96 0.11
N ALA A 91 16.12 10.56 -0.24
CA ALA A 91 15.70 11.86 0.30
C ALA A 91 15.43 11.83 1.81
N LEU A 92 15.25 10.65 2.41
CA LEU A 92 15.11 10.50 3.85
C LEU A 92 16.45 10.43 4.59
N ALA A 93 17.58 10.30 3.88
CA ALA A 93 18.90 10.26 4.50
C ALA A 93 19.22 11.57 5.25
N GLU A 94 18.79 12.71 4.71
CA GLU A 94 19.03 14.04 5.28
C GLU A 94 18.10 14.38 6.46
N LYS A 95 16.99 13.66 6.59
CA LYS A 95 15.99 13.82 7.67
C LYS A 95 16.18 12.85 8.83
N GLY A 96 17.17 11.96 8.72
CA GLY A 96 17.50 11.00 9.75
C GLY A 96 18.33 11.64 10.86
N ILE A 97 17.95 11.41 12.11
CA ILE A 97 18.87 11.52 13.23
C ILE A 97 19.94 10.44 13.02
N PRO A 98 21.24 10.75 13.19
CA PRO A 98 22.30 9.76 13.09
C PRO A 98 21.94 8.51 13.91
N PRO A 99 22.03 7.31 13.33
CA PRO A 99 21.60 6.11 14.02
C PRO A 99 22.42 5.93 15.29
N LEU A 100 21.74 5.70 16.42
CA LEU A 100 22.41 5.29 17.64
C LEU A 100 23.00 3.89 17.39
N GLN A 101 24.31 3.83 17.15
CA GLN A 101 25.01 2.55 17.00
C GLN A 101 25.17 1.90 18.37
N ALA A 102 24.16 1.15 18.80
CA ALA A 102 24.21 0.33 20.01
C ALA A 102 24.44 -1.15 19.59
N PRO A 103 25.47 -1.86 20.12
CA PRO A 103 25.88 -3.21 19.68
C PRO A 103 24.86 -4.37 19.80
N ALA A 104 23.58 -4.11 20.09
CA ALA A 104 22.55 -5.13 20.22
C ALA A 104 21.18 -4.69 19.65
N PHE A 105 21.11 -3.52 19.02
CA PHE A 105 19.87 -2.99 18.48
C PHE A 105 19.96 -2.89 16.95
N PRO A 106 18.85 -3.14 16.22
CA PRO A 106 18.80 -2.85 14.80
C PRO A 106 19.17 -1.38 14.55
N VAL A 107 19.63 -1.06 13.34
CA VAL A 107 19.75 0.34 12.93
C VAL A 107 18.34 0.89 12.73
N TRP A 108 17.78 1.56 13.74
CA TRP A 108 16.53 2.29 13.62
C TRP A 108 16.84 3.67 13.04
N ARG A 109 16.27 3.99 11.87
CA ARG A 109 16.28 5.37 11.37
C ARG A 109 15.34 6.18 12.25
N HIS A 110 15.91 6.88 13.22
CA HIS A 110 15.18 7.84 14.02
C HIS A 110 14.94 9.09 13.18
N MET A 111 13.70 9.55 13.17
CA MET A 111 13.33 10.82 12.55
C MET A 111 12.96 11.79 13.66
N GLU A 112 13.24 13.07 13.46
CA GLU A 112 12.79 14.08 14.41
C GLU A 112 11.27 14.06 14.54
N SER A 113 10.77 14.14 15.77
CA SER A 113 9.34 14.23 16.04
C SER A 113 8.80 15.51 15.40
N GLY A 114 7.81 15.38 14.51
CA GLY A 114 7.22 16.50 13.76
C GLY A 114 7.81 16.74 12.36
N ALA A 115 8.84 15.98 11.95
CA ALA A 115 9.34 16.05 10.58
C ALA A 115 8.24 15.62 9.58
N SER A 116 7.90 16.52 8.65
CA SER A 116 7.00 16.20 7.55
C SER A 116 7.71 15.30 6.55
N ILE A 117 7.11 14.14 6.26
CA ILE A 117 7.63 13.14 5.34
C ILE A 117 6.61 12.96 4.24
N SER A 118 7.00 13.31 3.02
CA SER A 118 6.16 13.14 1.84
C SER A 118 6.18 11.68 1.34
N PRO A 119 5.12 11.23 0.63
CA PRO A 119 5.13 9.92 -0.04
C PRO A 119 6.28 9.75 -1.04
N PHE A 120 6.66 10.82 -1.74
CA PHE A 120 7.76 10.79 -2.69
C PHE A 120 9.10 10.46 -2.02
N GLU A 121 9.34 10.98 -0.82
CA GLU A 121 10.55 10.66 -0.04
C GLU A 121 10.55 9.22 0.48
N VAL A 122 9.37 8.68 0.81
CA VAL A 122 9.24 7.29 1.29
C VAL A 122 9.45 6.28 0.16
N PHE A 123 8.90 6.54 -1.02
CA PHE A 123 8.96 5.60 -2.15
C PHE A 123 10.13 5.86 -3.10
N GLY A 124 10.88 6.94 -2.91
CA GLY A 124 12.09 7.25 -3.67
C GLY A 124 13.33 6.46 -3.25
N GLY A 125 14.43 6.73 -3.95
CA GLY A 125 15.74 6.15 -3.72
C GLY A 125 15.69 4.62 -3.67
N PRO A 126 16.17 3.98 -2.57
CA PRO A 126 16.23 2.53 -2.46
C PRO A 126 14.86 1.84 -2.49
N ASN A 127 13.76 2.56 -2.23
CA ASN A 127 12.41 2.00 -2.21
C ASN A 127 11.71 2.04 -3.59
N LYS A 128 12.30 2.70 -4.59
CA LYS A 128 11.71 2.90 -5.92
C LYS A 128 11.47 1.58 -6.66
N ASP A 129 12.35 0.60 -6.48
CA ASP A 129 12.17 -0.73 -7.05
C ASP A 129 11.04 -1.50 -6.37
N GLY A 130 10.87 -1.35 -5.05
CA GLY A 130 9.72 -1.89 -4.32
C GLY A 130 8.40 -1.30 -4.83
N PHE A 131 8.38 0.01 -5.08
CA PHE A 131 7.24 0.71 -5.67
C PHE A 131 6.90 0.17 -7.07
N ARG A 132 7.90 0.00 -7.95
CA ARG A 132 7.71 -0.60 -9.29
C ARG A 132 7.22 -2.05 -9.23
N ARG A 133 7.76 -2.84 -8.30
CA ARG A 133 7.29 -4.23 -8.08
C ARG A 133 5.84 -4.26 -7.64
N PHE A 134 5.40 -3.28 -6.85
CA PHE A 134 4.00 -3.18 -6.46
C PHE A 134 3.08 -2.82 -7.65
N ILE A 135 3.51 -1.91 -8.53
CA ILE A 135 2.80 -1.63 -9.79
C ILE A 135 2.64 -2.91 -10.62
N ALA A 136 3.72 -3.71 -10.75
CA ALA A 136 3.66 -4.99 -11.46
C ALA A 136 2.71 -6.00 -10.77
N PHE A 137 2.70 -6.05 -9.44
CA PHE A 137 1.76 -6.86 -8.67
C PHE A 137 0.29 -6.49 -8.99
N CYS A 138 -0.03 -5.20 -9.00
CA CYS A 138 -1.36 -4.71 -9.35
C CYS A 138 -1.77 -5.01 -10.80
N ARG A 139 -0.81 -4.98 -11.75
CA ARG A 139 -1.05 -5.35 -13.15
C ARG A 139 -1.31 -6.84 -13.36
N ALA A 140 -0.81 -7.69 -12.47
CA ALA A 140 -1.00 -9.13 -12.56
C ALA A 140 -2.46 -9.57 -12.29
N GLY A 141 -3.25 -8.74 -11.61
CA GLY A 141 -4.67 -8.99 -11.39
C GLY A 141 -5.21 -8.38 -10.09
N GLY A 142 -6.47 -8.70 -9.78
CA GLY A 142 -7.07 -8.36 -8.50
C GLY A 142 -6.37 -9.03 -7.31
N PHE A 143 -6.55 -8.49 -6.11
CA PHE A 143 -5.90 -8.97 -4.89
C PHE A 143 -6.78 -8.85 -3.65
N THR A 144 -6.40 -9.49 -2.56
CA THR A 144 -7.09 -9.50 -1.27
C THR A 144 -6.25 -8.80 -0.21
N ILE A 145 -6.89 -8.02 0.67
CA ILE A 145 -6.26 -7.24 1.74
C ILE A 145 -6.51 -7.91 3.10
N TRP A 146 -5.44 -8.23 3.83
CA TRP A 146 -5.45 -8.91 5.14
C TRP A 146 -4.68 -8.14 6.20
#